data_AF-A0A5D4U120-F1
#
_entry.id   AF-A0A5D4U120-F1
#
_cell.length_a   1.000
_cell.length_b   1.000
_cell.length_c   1.000
_cell.angle_alpha   90.00
_cell.angle_beta   90.00
_cell.angle_gamma   90.00
#
_symmetry.space_group_name_H-M   'P 1'
#
loop_
_entity.id
_entity.type
_entity.pdbx_description
1 polymer ?
#
loop_
_entity_poly.entity_id
_entity_poly.type
_entity_poly.pdbx_seq_one_letter_code
_entity_poly.pdbx_strand_id
1 'polypeptide(L)'
;MGGFIDFTLQYFDLFLIAVLIAIVTLVMSKFIKRKRMLFMVMTVLVIGVSFAVQQLKYTTFPELYDKTLKEDSVIEEITIRVYDPSNDSLETSASKVIEEQDTIERLMNDFSKIELKKEDGMASEFYQYHVDIIVKNQAGPDRYLTKVINIKLDQDYLNDYKVISSTNHLKTLESLFSGEDAS
;
A
#
# COMPACT_ATOMS: atom_id res chain seq x y z
N MET A 1 2.88 15.37 -37.88
CA MET A 1 1.70 15.55 -37.01
C MET A 1 1.68 14.60 -35.79
N GLY A 2 2.76 13.88 -35.46
CA GLY A 2 2.82 13.04 -34.24
C GLY A 2 3.36 13.75 -32.99
N GLY A 3 4.39 14.59 -33.14
CA GLY A 3 5.10 15.16 -31.98
C GLY A 3 4.31 16.13 -31.08
N PHE A 4 3.30 16.83 -31.61
CA PHE A 4 2.44 17.68 -30.78
C PHE A 4 1.46 16.88 -29.93
N ILE A 5 0.95 15.76 -30.47
CA ILE A 5 0.00 14.88 -29.77
C ILE A 5 0.72 14.13 -28.65
N ASP A 6 1.93 13.62 -28.94
CA ASP A 6 2.77 12.95 -27.93
C ASP A 6 3.19 13.90 -26.81
N PHE A 7 3.56 15.15 -27.14
CA PHE A 7 3.87 16.16 -26.13
C PHE A 7 2.64 16.50 -25.27
N THR A 8 1.46 16.69 -25.88
CA THR A 8 0.25 16.98 -25.10
C THR A 8 -0.18 15.84 -24.19
N LEU A 9 0.02 14.59 -24.59
CA LEU A 9 -0.28 13.43 -23.73
C LEU A 9 0.74 13.28 -22.60
N GLN A 10 2.03 13.52 -22.87
CA GLN A 10 3.08 13.41 -21.87
C GLN A 10 3.01 14.52 -20.80
N TYR A 11 2.61 15.74 -21.19
CA TYR A 11 2.52 16.89 -20.28
C TYR A 11 1.09 17.29 -19.93
N PHE A 12 0.12 16.41 -20.22
CA PHE A 12 -1.30 16.67 -20.00
C PHE A 12 -1.58 17.06 -18.54
N ASP A 13 -1.01 16.30 -17.60
CA ASP A 13 -1.20 16.54 -16.17
C ASP A 13 -0.60 17.87 -15.71
N LEU A 14 0.58 18.24 -16.21
CA LEU A 14 1.18 19.54 -15.91
C LEU A 14 0.34 20.70 -16.47
N PHE A 15 -0.21 20.53 -17.66
CA PHE A 15 -1.13 21.49 -18.26
C PHE A 15 -2.41 21.64 -17.42
N LEU A 16 -3.02 20.53 -17.00
CA LEU A 16 -4.21 20.55 -16.12
C LEU A 16 -3.93 21.25 -14.80
N ILE A 17 -2.77 21.00 -14.18
CA ILE A 17 -2.36 21.68 -12.93
C ILE A 17 -2.22 23.19 -13.15
N ALA A 18 -1.58 23.62 -14.25
CA ALA A 18 -1.42 25.04 -14.57
C ALA A 18 -2.79 25.73 -14.79
N VAL A 19 -3.69 25.07 -15.51
CA VAL A 19 -5.07 25.55 -15.73
C VAL A 19 -5.82 25.66 -14.40
N LEU A 20 -5.72 24.65 -13.53
CA LEU A 20 -6.35 24.66 -12.21
C LEU A 20 -5.85 25.84 -11.37
N ILE A 21 -4.53 26.06 -11.31
CA ILE A 21 -3.92 27.19 -10.59
C ILE A 21 -4.43 28.53 -11.14
N ALA A 22 -4.54 28.67 -12.46
CA ALA A 22 -5.05 29.89 -13.08
C ALA A 22 -6.53 30.14 -12.72
N ILE A 23 -7.38 29.11 -12.77
CA ILE A 23 -8.79 29.20 -12.40
C ILE A 23 -8.93 29.58 -10.93
N VAL A 24 -8.24 28.88 -10.03
CA VAL A 24 -8.26 29.17 -8.59
C VAL A 24 -7.79 30.59 -8.32
N THR A 25 -6.74 31.05 -9.02
CA THR A 25 -6.25 32.43 -8.92
C THR A 25 -7.28 33.45 -9.39
N LEU A 26 -7.93 33.21 -10.51
CA LEU A 26 -8.99 34.09 -11.03
C LEU A 26 -10.18 34.17 -10.08
N VAL A 27 -10.63 33.04 -9.55
CA VAL A 27 -11.73 33.01 -8.57
C VAL A 27 -11.35 33.76 -7.30
N MET A 28 -10.19 33.47 -6.73
CA MET A 28 -9.71 34.14 -5.51
C MET A 28 -9.47 35.64 -5.71
N SER A 29 -9.07 36.07 -6.91
CA SER A 29 -8.87 37.48 -7.23
C SER A 29 -10.17 38.32 -7.12
N LYS A 30 -11.34 37.69 -7.27
CA LYS A 30 -12.64 38.36 -7.04
C LYS A 30 -12.87 38.74 -5.58
N PHE A 31 -12.30 37.98 -4.65
CA PHE A 31 -12.44 38.19 -3.21
C PHE A 31 -11.26 39.01 -2.64
N ILE A 32 -10.05 38.77 -3.13
CA ILE A 32 -8.82 39.37 -2.61
C ILE A 32 -8.31 40.46 -3.57
N LYS A 33 -8.65 41.72 -3.26
CA LYS A 33 -8.26 42.87 -4.10
C LYS A 33 -6.76 43.21 -4.03
N ARG A 34 -6.10 42.89 -2.91
CA ARG A 34 -4.67 43.22 -2.71
C ARG A 34 -3.79 42.12 -3.28
N LYS A 35 -3.06 42.42 -4.36
CA LYS A 35 -2.15 41.47 -5.04
C LYS A 35 -1.19 40.74 -4.10
N ARG A 36 -0.59 41.46 -3.13
CA ARG A 36 0.32 40.85 -2.13
C ARG A 36 -0.37 39.79 -1.25
N MET A 37 -1.63 40.03 -0.89
CA MET A 37 -2.42 39.09 -0.09
C MET A 37 -2.84 37.88 -0.93
N LEU A 38 -3.24 38.11 -2.19
CA LEU A 38 -3.56 37.04 -3.13
C LEU A 38 -2.37 36.10 -3.33
N PHE A 39 -1.16 36.67 -3.53
CA PHE A 39 0.06 35.88 -3.67
C PHE A 39 0.35 35.05 -2.43
N MET A 40 0.26 35.63 -1.21
CA MET A 40 0.45 34.88 0.03
C MET A 40 -0.55 33.71 0.17
N VAL A 41 -1.83 33.94 -0.14
CA VAL A 41 -2.86 32.88 -0.09
C VAL A 41 -2.56 31.77 -1.09
N MET A 42 -2.12 32.10 -2.31
CA MET A 42 -1.70 31.10 -3.30
C MET A 42 -0.49 30.30 -2.82
N THR A 43 0.51 30.95 -2.24
CA THR A 43 1.68 30.25 -1.68
C THR A 43 1.26 29.27 -0.58
N VAL A 44 0.40 29.70 0.35
CA VAL A 44 -0.11 28.82 1.42
C VAL A 44 -0.90 27.64 0.85
N LEU A 45 -1.74 27.87 -0.17
CA LEU A 45 -2.47 26.80 -0.85
C LEU A 45 -1.55 25.80 -1.53
N VAL A 46 -0.55 26.27 -2.28
CA VAL A 46 0.41 25.39 -2.96
C VAL A 46 1.18 24.55 -1.94
N ILE A 47 1.63 25.15 -0.84
CA ILE A 47 2.29 24.44 0.25
C ILE A 47 1.34 23.41 0.87
N GLY A 48 0.11 23.81 1.21
CA GLY A 48 -0.88 22.94 1.81
C GLY A 48 -1.23 21.74 0.94
N VAL A 49 -1.43 21.95 -0.37
CA VAL A 49 -1.66 20.87 -1.34
C VAL A 49 -0.45 19.96 -1.45
N SER A 50 0.77 20.52 -1.49
CA SER A 50 2.01 19.72 -1.53
C SER A 50 2.13 18.80 -0.31
N PHE A 51 1.85 19.32 0.89
CA PHE A 51 1.81 18.53 2.12
C PHE A 51 0.70 17.47 2.08
N ALA A 52 -0.51 17.81 1.62
CA ALA A 52 -1.61 16.87 1.49
C ALA A 52 -1.25 15.71 0.55
N VAL A 53 -0.63 16.01 -0.60
CA VAL A 53 -0.17 14.99 -1.56
C VAL A 53 0.91 14.09 -0.94
N GLN A 54 1.82 14.63 -0.13
CA GLN A 54 2.79 13.80 0.59
C GLN A 54 2.12 12.87 1.61
N GLN A 55 1.11 13.36 2.32
CA GLN A 55 0.36 12.55 3.29
C GLN A 55 -0.42 11.41 2.63
N LEU A 56 -0.91 11.59 1.39
CA LEU A 56 -1.59 10.52 0.63
C LEU A 56 -0.68 9.33 0.29
N LYS A 57 0.64 9.46 0.46
CA LYS A 57 1.57 8.33 0.29
C LYS A 57 1.58 7.40 1.51
N TYR A 58 1.03 7.81 2.64
CA TYR A 58 1.01 7.02 3.86
C TYR A 58 -0.30 6.23 3.96
N THR A 59 -0.21 4.96 4.35
CA THR A 59 -1.34 4.05 4.51
C THR A 59 -1.00 3.03 5.59
N THR A 60 -1.97 2.26 6.04
CA THR A 60 -1.76 1.08 6.90
C THR A 60 -2.12 -0.20 6.15
N PHE A 61 -1.70 -1.36 6.67
CA PHE A 61 -2.09 -2.65 6.10
C PHE A 61 -3.62 -2.86 6.03
N PRO A 62 -4.42 -2.57 7.09
CA PRO A 62 -5.87 -2.69 7.01
C PRO A 62 -6.47 -1.78 5.94
N GLU A 63 -6.02 -0.52 5.86
CA GLU A 63 -6.49 0.41 4.82
C GLU A 63 -6.12 -0.04 3.40
N LEU A 64 -4.95 -0.64 3.22
CA LEU A 64 -4.50 -1.14 1.93
C LEU A 64 -5.39 -2.29 1.43
N TYR A 65 -5.90 -3.12 2.33
CA TYR A 65 -6.67 -4.32 2.02
C TYR A 65 -8.15 -4.27 2.41
N ASP A 66 -8.70 -3.11 2.82
CA ASP A 66 -10.09 -2.91 3.26
C ASP A 66 -11.15 -3.45 2.26
N LYS A 67 -10.87 -3.37 0.95
CA LYS A 67 -11.76 -3.90 -0.09
C LYS A 67 -11.79 -5.43 -0.18
N THR A 68 -10.77 -6.09 0.35
CA THR A 68 -10.54 -7.53 0.28
C THR A 68 -10.74 -8.22 1.62
N LEU A 69 -10.35 -7.56 2.71
CA LEU A 69 -10.39 -8.03 4.08
C LEU A 69 -11.25 -7.04 4.88
N LYS A 70 -12.55 -7.34 4.92
CA LYS A 70 -13.55 -6.62 5.69
C LYS A 70 -13.61 -7.17 7.11
N GLU A 71 -14.24 -6.42 8.01
CA GLU A 71 -14.43 -6.82 9.41
C GLU A 71 -15.22 -8.13 9.57
N ASP A 72 -16.12 -8.44 8.63
CA ASP A 72 -16.92 -9.67 8.59
C ASP A 72 -16.31 -10.79 7.71
N SER A 73 -15.09 -10.59 7.19
CA SER A 73 -14.40 -11.59 6.39
C SER A 73 -13.93 -12.77 7.24
N VAL A 74 -14.01 -13.97 6.68
CA VAL A 74 -13.39 -15.17 7.25
C VAL A 74 -12.13 -15.50 6.45
N ILE A 75 -11.00 -15.63 7.14
CA ILE A 75 -9.76 -16.15 6.54
C ILE A 75 -9.82 -17.67 6.60
N GLU A 76 -9.83 -18.32 5.44
CA GLU A 76 -9.89 -19.78 5.33
C GLU A 76 -8.51 -20.40 5.52
N GLU A 77 -7.50 -19.81 4.88
CA GLU A 77 -6.15 -20.37 4.84
C GLU A 77 -5.13 -19.25 4.60
N ILE A 78 -3.94 -19.41 5.18
CA ILE A 78 -2.76 -18.63 4.84
C ILE A 78 -1.63 -19.57 4.40
N THR A 79 -1.17 -19.40 3.16
CA THR A 79 0.02 -20.08 2.65
C THR A 79 1.21 -19.15 2.70
N ILE A 80 2.29 -19.55 3.38
CA ILE A 80 3.54 -18.79 3.48
C ILE A 80 4.64 -19.54 2.76
N ARG A 81 5.37 -18.85 1.90
CA ARG A 81 6.58 -19.32 1.23
C ARG A 81 7.77 -18.45 1.64
N VAL A 82 8.86 -19.09 2.04
CA VAL A 82 10.13 -18.44 2.37
C VAL A 82 11.06 -18.59 1.17
N TYR A 83 11.76 -17.52 0.82
CA TYR A 83 12.76 -17.50 -0.24
C TYR A 83 14.15 -17.33 0.36
N ASP A 84 15.14 -17.99 -0.22
CA ASP A 84 16.54 -17.81 0.16
C ASP A 84 17.11 -16.57 -0.57
N PRO A 85 17.46 -15.49 0.15
CA PRO A 85 18.05 -14.30 -0.46
C PRO A 85 19.46 -14.54 -1.01
N SER A 86 20.08 -15.70 -0.76
CA SER A 86 21.42 -16.06 -1.20
C SER A 86 21.48 -16.61 -2.64
N ASN A 87 20.33 -16.85 -3.27
CA ASN A 87 20.23 -17.44 -4.60
C ASN A 87 19.64 -16.42 -5.59
N ASP A 88 20.23 -16.30 -6.79
CA ASP A 88 19.74 -15.40 -7.85
C ASP A 88 18.36 -15.86 -8.40
N SER A 89 17.94 -17.09 -8.09
CA SER A 89 16.60 -17.59 -8.35
C SER A 89 15.71 -17.45 -7.10
N LEU A 90 14.46 -17.03 -7.30
CA LEU A 90 13.39 -17.11 -6.29
C LEU A 90 12.99 -18.59 -6.06
N GLU A 91 13.94 -19.40 -5.59
CA GLU A 91 13.69 -20.76 -5.13
C GLU A 91 13.12 -20.71 -3.72
N THR A 92 11.98 -21.38 -3.54
CA THR A 92 11.32 -21.48 -2.25
C THR A 92 12.12 -22.40 -1.33
N SER A 93 12.65 -21.86 -0.24
CA SER A 93 13.42 -22.62 0.76
C SER A 93 12.49 -23.39 1.72
N ALA A 94 11.31 -22.85 2.01
CA ALA A 94 10.29 -23.50 2.83
C ALA A 94 8.88 -23.03 2.46
N SER A 95 7.88 -23.87 2.71
CA SER A 95 6.47 -23.50 2.55
C SER A 95 5.66 -24.09 3.71
N LYS A 96 4.71 -23.31 4.26
CA LYS A 96 3.79 -23.76 5.32
C LYS A 96 2.39 -23.27 4.99
N VAL A 97 1.41 -24.16 5.17
CA VAL A 97 -0.02 -23.84 5.06
C VAL A 97 -0.58 -23.75 6.48
N ILE A 98 -1.35 -22.69 6.76
CA ILE A 98 -1.90 -22.39 8.07
C ILE A 98 -3.41 -22.27 7.96
N GLU A 99 -4.11 -23.16 8.65
CA GLU A 99 -5.57 -23.16 8.80
C GLU A 99 -6.00 -22.93 10.26
N GLU A 100 -5.05 -22.98 11.20
CA GLU A 100 -5.30 -22.79 12.63
C GLU A 100 -5.62 -21.32 12.93
N GLN A 101 -6.81 -21.07 13.48
CA GLN A 101 -7.33 -19.72 13.74
C GLN A 101 -6.43 -18.92 14.68
N ASP A 102 -5.93 -19.51 15.77
CA ASP A 102 -5.05 -18.82 16.72
C ASP A 102 -3.75 -18.30 16.05
N THR A 103 -3.23 -19.05 15.08
CA THR A 103 -2.03 -18.68 14.33
C THR A 103 -2.35 -17.62 13.27
N ILE A 104 -3.50 -17.73 12.60
CA ILE A 104 -4.01 -16.71 11.68
C ILE A 104 -4.23 -15.37 12.41
N GLU A 105 -4.89 -15.39 13.57
CA GLU A 105 -5.16 -14.18 14.36
C GLU A 105 -3.88 -13.49 14.81
N ARG A 106 -2.88 -14.26 15.27
CA ARG A 106 -1.56 -13.72 15.63
C ARG A 106 -0.88 -13.04 14.43
N LEU A 107 -0.88 -13.69 13.27
CA LEU A 107 -0.29 -13.13 12.05
C LEU A 107 -1.00 -11.84 11.60
N MET A 108 -2.34 -11.86 11.59
CA MET A 108 -3.13 -10.70 11.21
C MET A 108 -2.96 -9.53 12.17
N ASN A 109 -2.78 -9.80 13.47
CA ASN A 109 -2.47 -8.78 14.48
C ASN A 109 -1.05 -8.20 14.34
N ASP A 110 -0.09 -8.96 13.82
CA ASP A 110 1.22 -8.42 13.46
C ASP A 110 1.11 -7.53 12.22
N PHE A 111 0.36 -7.97 11.20
CA PHE A 111 0.13 -7.20 9.98
C PHE A 111 -0.68 -5.93 10.20
N SER A 112 -1.68 -5.95 11.10
CA SER A 112 -2.53 -4.77 11.36
C SER A 112 -1.78 -3.56 11.92
N LYS A 113 -0.57 -3.77 12.45
CA LYS A 113 0.29 -2.72 13.01
C LYS A 113 1.25 -2.12 11.99
N ILE A 114 1.26 -2.64 10.76
CA ILE A 114 2.16 -2.16 9.71
C ILE A 114 1.69 -0.80 9.21
N GLU A 115 2.58 0.18 9.33
CA GLU A 115 2.47 1.49 8.69
C GLU A 115 3.33 1.49 7.43
N LEU A 116 2.77 2.00 6.34
CA LEU A 116 3.30 1.89 5.00
C LEU A 116 3.44 3.28 4.36
N LYS A 117 4.50 3.45 3.58
CA LYS A 117 4.69 4.60 2.70
C LYS A 117 4.90 4.14 1.26
N LYS A 118 4.07 4.61 0.34
CA LYS A 118 4.19 4.32 -1.08
C LYS A 118 5.48 4.90 -1.64
N GLU A 119 6.29 4.06 -2.28
CA GLU A 119 7.54 4.44 -2.91
C GLU A 119 7.50 4.06 -4.39
N ASP A 120 7.40 5.08 -5.25
CA ASP A 120 7.25 4.87 -6.68
C ASP A 120 8.60 4.42 -7.29
N GLY A 121 8.63 3.27 -7.97
CA GLY A 121 9.81 2.81 -8.73
C GLY A 121 10.80 1.93 -7.97
N MET A 122 10.51 1.54 -6.73
CA MET A 122 11.22 0.49 -5.99
C MET A 122 10.26 -0.65 -5.68
N ALA A 123 9.93 -1.45 -6.69
CA ALA A 123 9.35 -2.76 -6.40
C ALA A 123 10.43 -3.56 -5.66
N SER A 124 10.10 -4.17 -4.53
CA SER A 124 11.00 -5.12 -3.89
C SER A 124 11.16 -6.33 -4.82
N GLU A 125 12.21 -6.30 -5.64
CA GLU A 125 12.60 -7.43 -6.50
C GLU A 125 13.09 -8.61 -5.64
N PHE A 126 13.47 -8.34 -4.39
CA PHE A 126 14.00 -9.30 -3.42
C PHE A 126 13.20 -9.24 -2.12
N TYR A 127 12.30 -10.21 -1.93
CA TYR A 127 11.51 -10.37 -0.71
C TYR A 127 11.84 -11.70 -0.04
N GLN A 128 11.77 -11.74 1.29
CA GLN A 128 12.06 -12.95 2.07
C GLN A 128 10.84 -13.87 2.18
N TYR A 129 9.64 -13.29 2.26
CA TYR A 129 8.39 -14.01 2.46
C TYR A 129 7.38 -13.66 1.35
N HIS A 130 6.65 -14.68 0.90
CA HIS A 130 5.45 -14.53 0.10
C HIS A 130 4.29 -15.17 0.84
N VAL A 131 3.27 -14.36 1.14
CA VAL A 131 2.10 -14.77 1.91
C VAL A 131 0.87 -14.65 1.02
N ASP A 132 0.19 -15.77 0.83
CA ASP A 132 -1.11 -15.85 0.17
C ASP A 132 -2.19 -16.01 1.24
N ILE A 133 -3.13 -15.07 1.31
CA ILE A 133 -4.26 -15.12 2.26
C ILE A 133 -5.54 -15.39 1.47
N ILE A 134 -6.19 -16.52 1.75
CA ILE A 134 -7.47 -16.88 1.15
C ILE A 134 -8.59 -16.35 2.04
N VAL A 135 -9.31 -15.35 1.53
CA VAL A 135 -10.35 -14.64 2.26
C VAL A 135 -11.72 -14.92 1.65
N LYS A 136 -12.66 -15.35 2.48
CA LYS A 136 -14.05 -15.57 2.09
C LYS A 136 -14.93 -14.45 2.61
N ASN A 137 -15.49 -13.72 1.66
CA ASN A 137 -16.37 -12.59 1.93
C ASN A 137 -17.83 -12.93 1.67
N GLN A 138 -18.73 -12.50 2.55
CA GLN A 138 -20.15 -12.59 2.25
C GLN A 138 -20.54 -11.54 1.19
N ALA A 139 -21.10 -12.01 0.08
CA ALA A 139 -21.55 -11.20 -1.06
C ALA A 139 -23.09 -11.22 -1.22
N GLY A 140 -23.81 -11.82 -0.26
CA GLY A 140 -25.26 -11.92 -0.20
C GLY A 140 -25.70 -12.95 0.86
N PRO A 141 -27.01 -13.18 1.04
CA PRO A 141 -27.55 -14.09 2.06
C PRO A 141 -26.95 -15.51 1.99
N ASP A 142 -26.68 -16.01 0.79
CA ASP A 142 -26.12 -17.35 0.54
C ASP A 142 -25.00 -17.35 -0.53
N ARG A 143 -24.30 -16.22 -0.67
CA ARG A 143 -23.22 -16.09 -1.67
C ARG A 143 -21.95 -15.66 -0.99
N TYR A 144 -20.90 -16.43 -1.23
CA TYR A 144 -19.55 -16.13 -0.78
C TYR A 144 -18.66 -15.85 -1.98
N LEU A 145 -17.79 -14.85 -1.83
CA LEU A 145 -16.79 -14.50 -2.80
C LEU A 145 -15.43 -14.70 -2.17
N THR A 146 -14.68 -15.66 -2.71
CA THR A 146 -13.30 -15.93 -2.31
C THR A 146 -12.37 -14.96 -3.04
N LYS A 147 -11.50 -14.30 -2.29
CA LYS A 147 -10.42 -13.46 -2.81
C LYS A 147 -9.10 -13.98 -2.28
N VAL A 148 -8.05 -13.82 -3.07
CA VAL A 148 -6.68 -14.12 -2.64
C VAL A 148 -5.92 -12.81 -2.53
N ILE A 149 -5.32 -12.56 -1.37
CA ILE A 149 -4.41 -11.45 -1.15
C ILE A 149 -3.00 -12.01 -1.28
N ASN A 150 -2.20 -11.44 -2.20
CA ASN A 150 -0.82 -11.84 -2.41
C ASN A 150 0.09 -10.76 -1.83
N ILE A 151 0.95 -11.14 -0.89
CA ILE A 151 1.79 -10.22 -0.14
C ILE A 151 3.24 -10.68 -0.29
N LYS A 152 4.08 -9.83 -0.90
CA LYS A 152 5.53 -9.94 -0.86
C LYS A 152 6.05 -9.07 0.26
N LEU A 153 6.94 -9.63 1.06
CA LEU A 153 7.21 -9.11 2.39
C LEU A 153 8.66 -9.38 2.80
N ASP A 154 9.31 -8.36 3.30
CA ASP A 154 10.59 -8.43 4.00
C ASP A 154 10.61 -7.45 5.19
N GLN A 155 11.79 -7.17 5.74
CA GLN A 155 11.96 -6.28 6.88
C GLN A 155 11.62 -4.82 6.55
N ASP A 156 11.86 -4.38 5.32
CA ASP A 156 11.79 -2.99 4.89
C ASP A 156 10.60 -2.71 3.97
N TYR A 157 10.01 -3.73 3.34
CA TYR A 157 9.00 -3.59 2.30
C TYR A 157 7.84 -4.58 2.42
N LEU A 158 6.67 -4.10 1.99
CA LEU A 158 5.47 -4.87 1.69
C LEU A 158 5.00 -4.49 0.29
N ASN A 159 5.14 -5.42 -0.67
CA ASN A 159 4.92 -5.17 -2.09
C ASN A 159 5.71 -3.93 -2.56
N ASP A 160 5.00 -2.88 -3.00
CA ASP A 160 5.56 -1.60 -3.48
C ASP A 160 5.55 -0.50 -2.40
N TYR A 161 5.40 -0.89 -1.13
CA TYR A 161 5.33 0.03 0.01
C TYR A 161 6.49 -0.22 0.95
N LYS A 162 7.12 0.87 1.39
CA LYS A 162 8.11 0.83 2.46
C LYS A 162 7.42 0.72 3.81
N VAL A 163 7.86 -0.22 4.64
CA VAL A 163 7.45 -0.33 6.03
C VAL A 163 8.13 0.79 6.83
N ILE A 164 7.33 1.58 7.53
CA ILE A 164 7.82 2.70 8.36
C ILE A 164 7.49 2.52 9.84
N SER A 165 6.65 1.55 10.18
CA SER A 165 6.38 1.15 11.57
C SER A 165 7.62 0.54 12.22
N SER A 166 7.85 0.84 13.50
CA SER A 166 8.92 0.25 14.30
C SER A 166 8.57 -1.12 14.90
N THR A 167 7.36 -1.62 14.64
CA THR A 167 6.90 -2.93 15.11
C THR A 167 7.55 -4.06 14.32
N ASN A 168 7.95 -5.14 15.00
CA ASN A 168 8.38 -6.36 14.32
C ASN A 168 7.16 -7.09 13.75
N HIS A 169 6.83 -6.82 12.49
CA HIS A 169 5.73 -7.44 11.75
C HIS A 169 6.07 -8.85 11.22
N LEU A 170 7.34 -9.24 11.26
CA LEU A 170 7.81 -10.57 10.86
C LEU A 170 7.80 -11.59 12.02
N LYS A 171 7.59 -11.15 13.25
CA LYS A 171 7.72 -11.98 14.46
C LYS A 171 6.98 -13.33 14.37
N THR A 172 5.70 -13.32 14.02
CA THR A 172 4.93 -14.57 13.90
C THR A 172 5.47 -15.45 12.76
N LEU A 173 5.87 -14.86 11.62
CA LEU A 173 6.47 -15.60 10.51
C LEU A 173 7.80 -16.25 10.92
N GLU A 174 8.68 -15.51 11.59
CA GLU A 174 9.95 -16.02 12.10
C GLU A 174 9.71 -17.19 13.06
N SER A 175 8.75 -17.09 13.98
CA SER A 175 8.43 -18.16 14.94
C SER A 175 7.95 -19.45 14.27
N LEU A 176 7.17 -19.34 13.20
CA LEU A 176 6.62 -20.48 12.46
C LEU A 176 7.69 -21.34 11.78
N PHE A 177 8.83 -20.75 11.44
CA PHE A 177 9.94 -21.42 10.76
C PHE A 177 11.19 -21.62 11.65
N SER A 178 11.27 -20.96 12.82
CA SER A 178 12.40 -21.08 13.77
C SER A 178 12.28 -22.24 14.77
N GLY A 179 11.20 -23.04 14.70
CA GLY A 179 11.09 -24.32 15.42
C GLY A 179 10.25 -24.33 16.70
N GLU A 180 9.60 -23.23 17.10
CA GLU A 180 8.65 -23.26 18.23
C GLU A 180 7.33 -23.97 17.88
N ASP A 181 6.92 -23.96 16.60
CA ASP A 181 5.70 -24.61 16.09
C ASP A 181 5.99 -25.66 14.99
N ALA A 182 7.14 -26.34 15.08
CA ALA A 182 7.57 -27.40 14.15
C ALA A 182 7.32 -28.82 14.69
N SER A 183 6.45 -28.98 15.68
CA SER A 183 6.08 -30.27 16.30
C SER A 183 4.63 -30.61 16.08
#